data_AF-A0A101X8C7-F1
#
_entry.id   AF-A0A101X8C7-F1
#
_cell.length_a   1.000
_cell.length_b   1.000
_cell.length_c   1.000
_cell.angle_alpha   90.00
_cell.angle_beta   90.00
_cell.angle_gamma   90.00
#
_symmetry.space_group_name_H-M   'P 1'
#
loop_
_entity.id
_entity.type
_entity.pdbx_description
1 polymer ?
#
loop_
_entity_poly.entity_id
_entity_poly.type
_entity_poly.pdbx_seq_one_letter_code
_entity_poly.pdbx_strand_id
1 'polypeptide(L)' 'MLNMDEEGFYSAMEKYDVSVCGFGAIMAAIVYSRKQGATGVKLLKHATSGDTSGYLLETVGYASIAFYK' A
#
# COMPACT_ATOMS: atom_id res chain seq x y z
N MET A 1 3.34 -5.44 1.69
CA MET A 1 3.83 -4.23 0.96
C MET A 1 5.25 -3.84 1.32
N LEU A 2 5.56 -3.34 2.54
CA LEU A 2 6.88 -2.78 2.88
C LEU A 2 8.04 -3.80 2.98
N ASN A 3 7.72 -5.09 2.92
CA ASN A 3 8.71 -6.16 2.81
C ASN A 3 8.76 -6.77 1.40
N MET A 4 8.15 -6.09 0.40
CA MET A 4 7.93 -6.63 -0.95
C MET A 4 7.28 -8.03 -0.95
N ASP A 5 6.37 -8.22 -0.01
CA ASP A 5 5.56 -9.43 0.19
C ASP A 5 4.12 -9.14 -0.24
N GLU A 6 3.71 -9.72 -1.37
CA GLU A 6 2.38 -9.64 -1.96
C GLU A 6 1.38 -10.57 -1.28
N GLU A 7 1.82 -11.75 -0.82
CA GLU A 7 0.94 -12.70 -0.11
C GLU A 7 0.61 -12.15 1.27
N GLY A 8 1.62 -11.68 2.01
CA GLY A 8 1.40 -11.03 3.30
C GLY A 8 0.59 -9.73 3.18
N PHE A 9 0.67 -9.02 2.05
CA PHE A 9 -0.23 -7.88 1.77
C PHE A 9 -1.68 -8.35 1.62
N TYR A 10 -1.91 -9.37 0.79
CA TYR A 10 -3.25 -9.90 0.55
C TYR A 10 -3.86 -10.51 1.82
N SER A 11 -3.09 -11.31 2.56
CA SER A 11 -3.53 -11.88 3.85
C SER A 11 -3.84 -10.81 4.90
N ALA A 12 -3.08 -9.70 4.94
CA ALA A 12 -3.41 -8.58 5.82
C ALA A 12 -4.71 -7.90 5.42
N MET A 13 -4.96 -7.72 4.12
CA MET A 13 -6.20 -7.15 3.59
C MET A 13 -7.41 -7.99 4.00
N GLU A 14 -7.35 -9.32 3.81
CA GLU A 14 -8.42 -10.23 4.22
C GLU A 14 -8.60 -10.27 5.74
N LYS A 15 -7.51 -10.34 6.50
CA LYS A 15 -7.55 -10.42 7.97
C LYS A 15 -8.21 -9.20 8.61
N TYR A 16 -7.98 -8.02 8.07
CA TYR A 16 -8.46 -6.76 8.64
C TYR A 16 -9.64 -6.16 7.87
N ASP A 17 -10.23 -6.90 6.94
CA ASP A 17 -11.35 -6.46 6.09
C ASP A 17 -11.11 -5.08 5.44
N VAL A 18 -9.89 -4.89 4.93
CA VAL A 18 -9.47 -3.58 4.40
C VAL A 18 -10.01 -3.39 3.00
N SER A 19 -10.75 -2.32 2.79
CA SER A 19 -11.15 -1.89 1.44
C SER A 19 -9.98 -1.17 0.75
N VAL A 20 -9.45 -1.78 -0.31
CA VAL A 20 -8.37 -1.19 -1.12
C VAL A 20 -8.74 -1.20 -2.59
N CYS A 21 -8.95 -0.02 -3.17
CA CYS A 21 -9.06 0.11 -4.61
C CYS A 21 -7.69 -0.19 -5.25
N GLY A 22 -7.65 -1.11 -6.21
CA GLY A 22 -6.42 -1.46 -6.93
C GLY A 22 -5.47 -2.44 -6.23
N PHE A 23 -5.95 -3.28 -5.31
CA PHE A 23 -5.12 -4.33 -4.67
C PHE A 23 -4.37 -5.21 -5.68
N GLY A 24 -4.98 -5.55 -6.83
CA GLY A 24 -4.32 -6.31 -7.89
C GLY A 24 -3.15 -5.57 -8.54
N ALA A 25 -3.31 -4.27 -8.80
CA ALA A 25 -2.23 -3.43 -9.35
C ALA A 25 -1.07 -3.27 -8.35
N ILE A 26 -1.40 -3.13 -7.06
CA ILE A 26 -0.43 -3.11 -5.97
C ILE A 26 0.38 -4.42 -5.93
N MET A 27 -0.28 -5.57 -5.96
CA MET A 27 0.39 -6.87 -5.92
C MET A 27 1.29 -7.05 -7.15
N ALA A 28 0.81 -6.67 -8.33
CA ALA A 28 1.61 -6.68 -9.55
C ALA A 28 2.86 -5.79 -9.43
N ALA A 29 2.74 -4.59 -8.83
CA ALA A 29 3.88 -3.70 -8.61
C ALA A 29 4.90 -4.29 -7.64
N ILE A 30 4.47 -4.96 -6.57
CA ILE A 30 5.36 -5.67 -5.63
C ILE A 30 6.14 -6.77 -6.38
N VAL A 31 5.43 -7.66 -7.09
CA VAL A 31 6.03 -8.78 -7.82
C VAL A 31 7.00 -8.28 -8.89
N TYR A 32 6.59 -7.28 -9.67
CA TYR A 32 7.42 -6.70 -10.70
C TYR A 32 8.70 -6.08 -10.11
N SER A 33 8.58 -5.25 -9.08
CA SER A 33 9.72 -4.58 -8.45
C SER A 33 10.74 -5.58 -7.90
N ARG A 34 10.27 -6.64 -7.24
CA ARG A 34 11.13 -7.74 -6.77
C ARG A 34 11.85 -8.42 -7.93
N LYS A 35 11.15 -8.73 -9.03
CA LYS A 35 11.74 -9.32 -10.25
C LYS A 35 12.75 -8.40 -10.93
N GLN A 36 12.60 -7.08 -10.82
CA GLN A 36 13.57 -6.09 -11.34
C GLN A 36 14.76 -5.85 -10.39
N GLY A 37 14.83 -6.56 -9.26
CA GLY A 37 15.93 -6.44 -8.32
C GLY A 37 15.87 -5.17 -7.48
N ALA A 38 14.67 -4.70 -7.12
CA ALA A 38 14.50 -3.68 -6.09
C ALA A 38 15.21 -4.12 -4.79
N THR A 39 15.98 -3.22 -4.20
CA THR A 39 16.72 -3.43 -2.95
C THR A 39 15.95 -2.94 -1.74
N GLY A 40 14.92 -2.12 -1.96
CA GLY A 40 14.09 -1.61 -0.89
C GLY A 40 12.77 -1.03 -1.37
N VAL A 41 11.94 -0.74 -0.38
CA VAL A 41 10.66 -0.06 -0.54
C VAL A 41 10.49 0.93 0.60
N LYS A 42 9.94 2.10 0.31
CA LYS A 42 9.74 3.18 1.27
C LYS A 42 8.31 3.71 1.19
N LEU A 43 7.66 3.81 2.34
CA LEU A 43 6.47 4.66 2.50
C LEU A 43 6.94 6.12 2.48
N LEU A 44 6.57 6.85 1.44
CA LEU A 44 6.91 8.27 1.30
C LEU A 44 5.97 9.14 2.14
N LYS A 45 4.67 8.80 2.13
CA LYS A 45 3.63 9.49 2.91
C LYS A 45 2.43 8.60 3.11
N HIS A 46 1.78 8.76 4.26
CA HIS A 46 0.42 8.32 4.51
C HIS A 46 -0.43 9.53 4.88
N ALA A 47 -1.67 9.58 4.41
CA ALA A 47 -2.61 10.66 4.70
C ALA A 47 -4.04 10.14 4.63
N THR A 48 -5.00 10.90 5.15
CA THR A 48 -6.43 10.60 5.05
C THR A 48 -7.19 11.77 4.44
N SER A 49 -8.38 11.52 3.90
CA SER A 49 -9.28 12.62 3.49
C SER A 49 -9.65 13.53 4.66
N GLY A 50 -9.62 13.01 5.89
CA GLY A 50 -9.81 13.76 7.12
C GLY A 50 -8.72 14.80 7.38
N ASP A 51 -7.49 14.59 6.89
CA ASP A 51 -6.38 15.55 7.07
C ASP A 51 -6.67 16.89 6.37
N THR A 52 -7.54 16.88 5.35
CA THR A 52 -7.95 18.08 4.61
C THR A 52 -9.32 18.59 5.09
N SER A 53 -10.28 17.70 5.30
CA SER A 53 -11.66 18.09 5.63
C SER A 53 -11.91 18.35 7.12
N GLY A 54 -11.05 17.84 8.00
CA GLY A 54 -11.28 17.81 9.45
C GLY A 54 -12.33 16.77 9.91
N TYR A 55 -12.97 16.05 8.99
CA TYR A 55 -13.93 15.00 9.30
C TYR A 55 -13.23 13.66 9.48
N LEU A 56 -13.35 13.05 10.66
CA LEU A 56 -12.55 11.87 11.05
C LEU A 56 -13.36 10.59 11.23
N LEU A 57 -14.69 10.63 11.14
CA LEU A 57 -15.55 9.45 11.38
C LEU A 57 -15.54 8.48 10.20
N GLU A 58 -15.44 9.00 8.97
CA GLU A 58 -15.37 8.21 7.74
C GLU A 58 -14.37 8.87 6.80
N THR A 59 -13.28 8.16 6.51
CA THR A 59 -12.18 8.72 5.71
C THR A 59 -11.65 7.69 4.72
N VAL A 60 -11.06 8.20 3.64
CA VAL A 60 -10.28 7.40 2.69
C VAL A 60 -8.82 7.54 3.04
N GLY A 61 -8.14 6.40 3.17
CA GLY A 61 -6.69 6.34 3.36
C GLY A 61 -5.94 6.48 2.04
N TYR A 62 -4.84 7.23 2.06
CA TYR A 62 -3.93 7.42 0.94
C TYR A 62 -2.51 7.06 1.35
N ALA A 63 -1.82 6.28 0.51
CA ALA A 63 -0.42 5.94 0.72
C ALA A 63 0.38 6.19 -0.57
N SER A 64 1.54 6.81 -0.42
CA SER A 64 2.55 6.94 -1.48
C SER A 64 3.74 6.06 -1.14
N ILE A 65 4.09 5.14 -2.04
CA ILE A 65 5.13 4.13 -1.83
C ILE A 65 6.08 4.14 -3.03
N ALA A 66 7.37 4.07 -2.75
CA ALA A 66 8.42 3.96 -3.77
C ALA A 66 9.21 2.66 -3.59
N PHE A 67 9.35 1.90 -4.67
CA PHE A 67 10.30 0.80 -4.78
C PHE A 67 11.57 1.33 -5.44
N TYR A 68 12.74 0.96 -4.94
CA TYR A 68 14.02 1.44 -5.44
C TYR A 68 15.07 0.34 -5.44
N LYS A 69 16.14 0.57 -6.21
CA LYS A 69 17.32 -0.28 -6.31
C LYS A 69 18.53 0.47 -5.76
#